data_AF-A0A946XX17-F1
#
_entry.id   AF-A0A946XX17-F1
#
_cell.length_a   1.000
_cell.length_b   1.000
_cell.length_c   1.000
_cell.angle_alpha   90.00
_cell.angle_beta   90.00
_cell.angle_gamma   90.00
#
_symmetry.space_group_name_H-M   'P 1'
#
loop_
_entity.id
_entity.type
_entity.pdbx_description
1 polymer ?
#
loop_
_entity_poly.entity_id
_entity_poly.type
_entity_poly.pdbx_seq_one_letter_code
_entity_poly.pdbx_strand_id
1 'polypeptide(L)'
;MHNAKGMSFLQGLTAGAFGSFIGASALLYIMSRGELVSFSAGHLPSLGHWLDWAYTNLGSSIPVFALLLGAFFFSLARLRSHLDQERPINEVVQLDHLTDIWTTLFFGTGVIWTAIGMRSALLFALGDPDDTVQQGAFAVLKRMVDGGILLALSTTIFGGIGGYLMRVYKSVALGAALQQAYDTAARVDTSSMKDTLERIEEHLSRDRDGPDKPSTGDNA
;
A
#
# COMPACT_ATOMS: atom_id res chain seq x y z
N MET A 1 -18.30 -3.56 -32.71
CA MET A 1 -18.96 -4.26 -31.58
C MET A 1 -17.99 -4.51 -30.41
N HIS A 2 -17.22 -3.50 -29.95
CA HIS A 2 -16.15 -3.66 -28.94
C HIS A 2 -16.46 -3.07 -27.54
N ASN A 3 -17.65 -2.48 -27.34
CA ASN A 3 -17.98 -1.73 -26.10
C ASN A 3 -18.67 -2.54 -24.99
N ALA A 4 -19.03 -3.81 -25.21
CA ALA A 4 -19.84 -4.56 -24.24
C ALA A 4 -19.03 -5.24 -23.13
N LYS A 5 -17.74 -5.58 -23.36
CA LYS A 5 -16.91 -6.33 -22.40
C LYS A 5 -16.31 -5.48 -21.27
N GLY A 6 -15.98 -4.22 -21.53
CA GLY A 6 -15.43 -3.33 -20.50
C GLY A 6 -16.46 -2.95 -19.44
N MET A 7 -17.72 -2.83 -19.83
CA MET A 7 -18.81 -2.43 -18.94
C MET A 7 -19.26 -3.57 -18.01
N SER A 8 -19.19 -4.83 -18.46
CA SER A 8 -19.50 -6.00 -17.63
C SER A 8 -18.39 -6.30 -16.60
N PHE A 9 -17.12 -6.04 -16.95
CA PHE A 9 -16.00 -6.17 -16.01
C PHE A 9 -16.03 -5.08 -14.93
N LEU A 10 -16.29 -3.82 -15.32
CA LEU A 10 -16.44 -2.72 -14.37
C LEU A 10 -17.65 -2.95 -13.44
N GLN A 11 -18.77 -3.45 -13.97
CA GLN A 11 -19.93 -3.86 -13.16
C GLN A 11 -19.60 -5.00 -12.20
N GLY A 12 -18.85 -6.01 -12.64
CA GLY A 12 -18.40 -7.12 -11.79
C GLY A 12 -17.48 -6.66 -10.65
N LEU A 13 -16.58 -5.71 -10.93
CA LEU A 13 -15.65 -5.15 -9.95
C LEU A 13 -16.35 -4.22 -8.96
N THR A 14 -17.28 -3.37 -9.43
CA THR A 14 -18.11 -2.56 -8.53
C THR A 14 -19.03 -3.44 -7.69
N ALA A 15 -19.64 -4.48 -8.27
CA ALA A 15 -20.48 -5.42 -7.53
C ALA A 15 -19.67 -6.19 -6.47
N GLY A 16 -18.43 -6.55 -6.78
CA GLY A 16 -17.49 -7.17 -5.83
C GLY A 16 -17.09 -6.22 -4.70
N ALA A 17 -16.81 -4.95 -5.00
CA ALA A 17 -16.47 -3.93 -4.00
C ALA A 17 -17.65 -3.56 -3.09
N PHE A 18 -18.85 -3.44 -3.66
CA PHE A 18 -20.08 -3.26 -2.86
C PHE A 18 -20.38 -4.52 -2.04
N GLY A 19 -20.17 -5.71 -2.58
CA GLY A 19 -20.34 -6.97 -1.86
C GLY A 19 -19.38 -7.13 -0.68
N SER A 20 -18.11 -6.77 -0.84
CA SER A 20 -17.12 -6.80 0.24
C SER A 20 -17.37 -5.71 1.28
N PHE A 21 -17.82 -4.52 0.89
CA PHE A 21 -18.20 -3.45 1.82
C PHE A 21 -19.45 -3.80 2.63
N ILE A 22 -20.48 -4.36 1.99
CA ILE A 22 -21.69 -4.85 2.65
C ILE A 22 -21.36 -6.05 3.55
N GLY A 23 -20.51 -6.97 3.09
CA GLY A 23 -20.05 -8.11 3.87
C GLY A 23 -19.24 -7.69 5.10
N ALA A 24 -18.31 -6.75 4.95
CA ALA A 24 -17.55 -6.18 6.06
C ALA A 24 -18.44 -5.41 7.03
N SER A 25 -19.40 -4.62 6.52
CA SER A 25 -20.37 -3.89 7.35
C SER A 25 -21.32 -4.82 8.10
N ALA A 26 -21.77 -5.91 7.46
CA ALA A 26 -22.59 -6.94 8.09
C ALA A 26 -21.80 -7.75 9.14
N LEU A 27 -20.53 -8.05 8.86
CA LEU A 27 -19.63 -8.69 9.82
C LEU A 27 -19.39 -7.79 11.03
N LEU A 28 -19.13 -6.50 10.82
CA LEU A 28 -19.00 -5.49 11.88
C LEU A 28 -20.30 -5.34 12.68
N TYR A 29 -21.46 -5.40 12.02
CA TYR A 29 -22.77 -5.34 12.68
C TYR A 29 -23.03 -6.60 13.53
N ILE A 30 -22.67 -7.79 13.04
CA ILE A 30 -22.78 -9.05 13.79
C ILE A 30 -21.81 -9.05 14.98
N MET A 31 -20.58 -8.57 14.80
CA MET A 31 -19.60 -8.42 15.89
C MET A 31 -20.03 -7.38 16.93
N SER A 32 -20.66 -6.28 16.50
CA SER A 32 -21.23 -5.26 17.39
C SER A 32 -22.43 -5.79 18.18
N ARG A 33 -23.27 -6.63 17.56
CA ARG A 33 -24.44 -7.25 18.21
C ARG A 33 -24.05 -8.35 19.22
N GLY A 34 -22.86 -8.92 19.09
CA GLY A 34 -22.33 -9.96 19.99
C GLY A 34 -21.67 -9.44 21.26
N GLU A 35 -21.84 -8.17 21.64
CA GLU A 35 -21.18 -7.50 22.80
C GLU A 35 -19.63 -7.57 22.82
N LEU A 36 -18.97 -7.98 21.74
CA LEU A 36 -17.51 -7.95 21.65
C LEU A 36 -16.96 -6.54 21.30
N VAL A 37 -17.79 -5.63 20.77
CA VAL A 37 -17.40 -4.24 20.47
C VAL A 37 -18.52 -3.29 20.89
N SER A 38 -18.36 -2.63 22.03
CA SER A 38 -19.22 -1.52 22.45
C SER A 38 -18.91 -0.30 21.59
N PHE A 39 -19.62 -0.13 20.49
CA PHE A 39 -19.72 1.18 19.84
C PHE A 39 -20.73 1.99 20.66
N SER A 40 -20.20 2.88 21.52
CA SER A 40 -21.01 3.91 22.17
C SER A 40 -21.61 4.79 21.08
N ALA A 41 -22.85 4.51 20.72
CA ALA A 41 -23.65 5.28 19.80
C ALA A 41 -24.09 6.57 20.51
N GLY A 42 -23.24 7.59 20.46
CA GLY A 42 -23.57 8.90 20.99
C GLY A 42 -22.45 9.89 20.73
N HIS A 43 -22.70 10.81 19.80
CA HIS A 43 -21.83 11.90 19.32
C HIS A 43 -20.80 11.48 18.26
N LEU A 44 -20.94 12.07 17.06
CA LEU A 44 -19.81 12.30 16.16
C LEU A 44 -18.69 12.92 17.01
N PRO A 45 -17.58 12.21 17.25
CA PRO A 45 -16.51 12.74 18.08
C PRO A 45 -16.02 14.01 17.38
N SER A 46 -15.97 15.13 18.10
CA SER A 46 -15.27 16.30 17.59
C SER A 46 -13.85 15.89 17.18
N LEU A 47 -13.27 16.53 16.15
CA LEU A 47 -11.88 16.28 15.75
C LEU A 47 -10.92 16.32 16.95
N GLY A 48 -11.24 17.14 17.96
CA GLY A 48 -10.52 17.20 19.24
C GLY A 48 -10.55 15.90 20.04
N HIS A 49 -11.69 15.20 20.14
CA HIS A 49 -11.78 13.93 20.88
C HIS A 49 -11.06 12.78 20.15
N TRP A 50 -11.05 12.82 18.81
CA TRP A 50 -10.29 11.87 18.00
C TRP A 50 -8.78 12.11 18.11
N LEU A 51 -8.36 13.38 18.14
CA LEU A 51 -6.98 13.78 18.40
C LEU A 51 -6.53 13.44 19.81
N ASP A 52 -7.40 13.61 20.82
CA ASP A 52 -7.11 13.29 22.21
C ASP A 52 -7.00 11.77 22.43
N TRP A 53 -7.90 11.00 21.81
CA TRP A 53 -7.80 9.54 21.74
C TRP A 53 -6.50 9.12 21.04
N ALA A 54 -6.17 9.72 19.90
CA ALA A 54 -4.93 9.42 19.20
C ALA A 54 -3.72 9.80 20.05
N TYR A 55 -3.72 10.95 20.73
CA TYR A 55 -2.63 11.37 21.61
C TYR A 55 -2.44 10.41 22.78
N THR A 56 -3.55 9.94 23.35
CA THR A 56 -3.55 8.97 24.46
C THR A 56 -3.08 7.58 24.00
N ASN A 57 -3.39 7.17 22.76
CA ASN A 57 -3.15 5.80 22.29
C ASN A 57 -1.93 5.62 21.37
N LEU A 58 -1.49 6.66 20.68
CA LEU A 58 -0.29 6.67 19.82
C LEU A 58 0.87 7.41 20.48
N GLY A 59 0.59 8.30 21.44
CA GLY A 59 1.60 9.12 22.11
C GLY A 59 2.52 9.82 21.12
N SER A 60 3.83 9.67 21.32
CA SER A 60 4.87 10.29 20.51
C SER A 60 5.02 9.74 19.09
N SER A 61 4.29 8.69 18.68
CA SER A 61 4.34 8.16 17.30
C SER A 61 3.54 8.99 16.29
N ILE A 62 2.64 9.88 16.76
CA ILE A 62 1.75 10.67 15.90
C ILE A 62 2.52 11.47 14.83
N PRO A 63 3.60 12.22 15.15
CA PRO A 63 4.31 12.99 14.13
C PRO A 63 4.90 12.11 13.04
N VAL A 64 5.36 10.90 13.39
CA VAL A 64 5.94 9.94 12.44
C VAL A 64 4.85 9.42 11.51
N PHE A 65 3.71 8.99 12.06
CA PHE A 65 2.56 8.55 11.26
C PHE A 65 2.01 9.65 10.36
N ALA A 66 1.89 10.89 10.88
CA ALA A 66 1.42 12.04 10.11
C ALA A 66 2.37 12.38 8.95
N LEU A 67 3.69 12.32 9.19
CA LEU A 67 4.70 12.54 8.15
C LEU A 67 4.63 11.47 7.06
N LEU A 68 4.54 10.19 7.43
CA LEU A 68 4.44 9.08 6.47
C LEU A 68 3.14 9.16 5.66
N LEU A 69 2.03 9.48 6.31
CA LEU A 69 0.74 9.66 5.66
C LEU A 69 0.76 10.85 4.71
N GLY A 70 1.35 11.98 5.11
CA GLY A 70 1.54 13.15 4.25
C GLY A 70 2.42 12.85 3.04
N ALA A 71 3.53 12.13 3.24
CA ALA A 71 4.41 11.69 2.16
C ALA A 71 3.70 10.77 1.17
N PHE A 72 2.85 9.85 1.66
CA PHE A 72 2.02 8.98 0.83
C PHE A 72 1.00 9.78 0.01
N PHE A 73 0.26 10.71 0.61
CA PHE A 73 -0.71 11.51 -0.15
C PHE A 73 -0.02 12.43 -1.16
N PHE A 74 1.14 12.98 -0.82
CA PHE A 74 1.94 13.77 -1.74
C PHE A 74 2.45 12.92 -2.92
N SER A 75 2.99 11.72 -2.67
CA SER A 75 3.43 10.82 -3.74
C SER A 75 2.27 10.35 -4.62
N LEU A 76 1.12 10.08 -4.01
CA LEU A 76 -0.09 9.65 -4.73
C LEU A 76 -0.67 10.77 -5.61
N ALA A 77 -0.74 12.00 -5.09
CA ALA A 77 -1.19 13.17 -5.85
C ALA A 77 -0.24 13.46 -7.03
N ARG A 78 1.07 13.34 -6.78
CA ARG A 78 2.08 13.48 -7.83
C ARG A 78 1.96 12.38 -8.88
N LEU A 79 1.74 11.12 -8.48
CA LEU A 79 1.53 9.98 -9.36
C LEU A 79 0.29 10.17 -10.24
N ARG A 80 -0.83 10.58 -9.65
CA ARG A 80 -2.05 10.93 -10.39
C ARG A 80 -1.79 12.03 -11.43
N SER A 81 -1.10 13.10 -11.03
CA SER A 81 -0.75 14.18 -11.96
C SER A 81 0.21 13.75 -13.07
N HIS A 82 1.08 12.74 -12.85
CA HIS A 82 2.00 12.23 -13.88
C HIS A 82 1.28 11.29 -14.85
N LEU A 83 0.30 10.53 -14.37
CA LEU A 83 -0.60 9.72 -15.19
C LEU A 83 -1.45 10.59 -16.14
N ASP A 84 -1.94 11.74 -15.66
CA ASP A 84 -2.70 12.69 -16.48
C ASP A 84 -1.85 13.43 -17.53
N GLN A 85 -0.52 13.44 -17.38
CA GLN A 85 0.42 14.16 -18.27
C GLN A 85 1.16 13.27 -19.28
N GLU A 86 0.78 11.98 -19.41
CA GLU A 86 1.43 11.00 -20.31
C GLU A 86 2.97 10.94 -20.17
N ARG A 87 3.48 11.15 -18.95
CA ARG A 87 4.92 11.12 -18.67
C ARG A 87 5.51 9.71 -18.83
N PRO A 88 6.83 9.59 -19.12
CA PRO A 88 7.46 8.31 -19.39
C PRO A 88 7.23 7.30 -18.26
N ILE A 89 6.91 6.05 -18.62
CA ILE A 89 6.44 5.03 -17.66
C ILE A 89 7.44 4.72 -16.53
N ASN A 90 8.74 4.91 -16.77
CA ASN A 90 9.76 4.76 -15.72
C ASN A 90 9.53 5.71 -14.52
N GLU A 91 9.03 6.93 -14.74
CA GLU A 91 8.69 7.85 -13.64
C GLU A 91 7.47 7.34 -12.87
N VAL A 92 6.46 6.83 -13.58
CA VAL A 92 5.24 6.26 -12.99
C VAL A 92 5.58 5.05 -12.11
N VAL A 93 6.45 4.15 -12.58
CA VAL A 93 6.91 2.97 -11.82
C VAL A 93 7.68 3.38 -10.56
N GLN A 94 8.57 4.37 -10.64
CA GLN A 94 9.31 4.85 -9.46
C GLN A 94 8.37 5.43 -8.40
N LEU A 95 7.39 6.26 -8.81
CA LEU A 95 6.41 6.83 -7.91
C LEU A 95 5.47 5.77 -7.31
N ASP A 96 5.13 4.75 -8.09
CA ASP A 96 4.34 3.60 -7.63
C ASP A 96 5.08 2.83 -6.52
N HIS A 97 6.35 2.53 -6.75
CA HIS A 97 7.24 1.87 -5.80
C HIS A 97 7.47 2.72 -4.53
N LEU A 98 7.65 4.04 -4.68
CA LEU A 98 7.75 4.97 -3.55
C LEU A 98 6.50 4.91 -2.66
N THR A 99 5.32 4.84 -3.27
CA THR A 99 4.04 4.76 -2.57
C THR A 99 3.91 3.43 -1.78
N ASP A 100 4.46 2.34 -2.30
CA ASP A 100 4.51 1.06 -1.58
C ASP A 100 5.54 1.05 -0.44
N ILE A 101 6.68 1.74 -0.62
CA ILE A 101 7.64 1.98 0.46
C ILE A 101 6.96 2.75 1.60
N TRP A 102 6.25 3.85 1.32
CA TRP A 102 5.56 4.63 2.35
C TRP A 102 4.55 3.80 3.13
N THR A 103 3.78 2.98 2.42
CA THR A 103 2.79 2.08 3.04
C THR A 103 3.46 1.02 3.92
N THR A 104 4.60 0.50 3.49
CA THR A 104 5.39 -0.47 4.27
C THR A 104 6.05 0.17 5.49
N LEU A 105 6.58 1.39 5.35
CA LEU A 105 7.13 2.18 6.46
C LEU A 105 6.05 2.55 7.49
N PHE A 106 4.83 2.85 7.03
CA PHE A 106 3.69 3.11 7.91
C PHE A 106 3.38 1.89 8.79
N PHE A 107 3.29 0.71 8.18
CA PHE A 107 3.16 -0.55 8.91
C PHE A 107 4.33 -0.79 9.88
N GLY A 108 5.56 -0.67 9.38
CA GLY A 108 6.78 -0.91 10.16
C GLY A 108 6.91 0.04 11.36
N THR A 109 6.47 1.29 11.22
CA THR A 109 6.44 2.26 12.33
C THR A 109 5.59 1.77 13.48
N GLY A 110 4.41 1.21 13.18
CA GLY A 110 3.54 0.60 14.19
C GLY A 110 4.27 -0.48 14.97
N VAL A 111 4.91 -1.42 14.27
CA VAL A 111 5.66 -2.55 14.88
C VAL A 111 6.84 -2.07 15.73
N ILE A 112 7.60 -1.08 15.27
CA ILE A 112 8.73 -0.53 16.02
C ILE A 112 8.24 0.15 17.31
N TRP A 113 7.16 0.92 17.23
CA TRP A 113 6.61 1.59 18.40
C TRP A 113 6.09 0.60 19.44
N THR A 114 5.58 -0.55 19.00
CA THR A 114 5.19 -1.66 19.87
C THR A 114 6.37 -2.19 20.67
N ALA A 115 7.52 -2.39 20.01
CA ALA A 115 8.73 -2.82 20.70
C ALA A 115 9.18 -1.77 21.74
N ILE A 116 9.08 -0.48 21.41
CA ILE A 116 9.40 0.61 22.34
C ILE A 116 8.43 0.61 23.52
N GLY A 117 7.11 0.54 23.28
CA GLY A 117 6.10 0.56 24.33
C GLY A 117 6.17 -0.65 25.26
N MET A 118 6.42 -1.85 24.71
CA MET A 118 6.66 -3.06 25.52
C MET A 118 7.93 -2.94 26.37
N ARG A 119 9.02 -2.41 25.80
CA ARG A 119 10.26 -2.17 26.56
C ARG A 119 10.04 -1.16 27.70
N SER A 120 9.37 -0.04 27.41
CA SER A 120 9.05 0.97 28.43
C SER A 120 8.14 0.42 29.53
N ALA A 121 7.14 -0.38 29.16
CA ALA A 121 6.24 -1.03 30.11
C ALA A 121 6.99 -1.97 31.06
N LEU A 122 7.92 -2.77 30.55
CA LEU A 122 8.75 -3.66 31.37
C LEU A 122 9.67 -2.87 32.30
N LEU A 123 10.33 -1.82 31.80
CA LEU A 123 11.20 -0.97 32.63
C LEU A 123 10.41 -0.27 33.75
N PHE A 124 9.23 0.25 33.44
CA PHE A 124 8.39 0.96 34.40
C PHE A 124 7.77 0.03 35.44
N ALA A 125 7.38 -1.18 35.04
CA ALA A 125 6.78 -2.14 35.96
C ALA A 125 7.78 -2.87 36.85
N LEU A 126 8.98 -3.16 36.33
CA LEU A 126 10.02 -3.86 37.07
C LEU A 126 10.82 -2.95 38.01
N GLY A 127 10.89 -1.64 37.73
CA GLY A 127 11.27 -0.57 38.67
C GLY A 127 12.29 -0.94 39.76
N ASP A 128 12.01 -0.53 41.01
CA ASP A 128 12.78 -0.92 42.19
C ASP A 128 12.29 -2.30 42.70
N PRO A 129 13.16 -3.32 42.81
CA PRO A 129 12.80 -4.67 43.24
C PRO A 129 12.07 -4.72 44.59
N ASP A 130 12.45 -3.86 45.54
CA ASP A 130 11.86 -3.87 46.89
C ASP A 130 10.39 -3.41 46.89
N ASP A 131 10.05 -2.47 45.99
CA ASP A 131 8.69 -1.98 45.78
C ASP A 131 7.79 -3.01 45.07
N THR A 132 8.34 -3.76 44.12
CA THR A 132 7.58 -4.75 43.34
C THR A 132 7.19 -5.98 44.17
N VAL A 133 8.03 -6.37 45.13
CA VAL A 133 7.74 -7.49 46.04
C VAL A 133 6.64 -7.15 47.05
N GLN A 134 6.56 -5.88 47.50
CA GLN A 134 5.52 -5.46 48.45
C GLN A 134 4.13 -5.29 47.79
N GLN A 135 4.07 -4.84 46.55
CA GLN A 135 2.81 -4.45 45.89
C GLN A 135 2.08 -5.61 45.19
N GLY A 136 2.76 -6.74 44.98
CA GLY A 136 2.19 -7.95 44.42
C GLY A 136 1.95 -7.90 42.90
N ALA A 137 1.62 -9.06 42.31
CA ALA A 137 1.58 -9.25 40.85
C ALA A 137 0.57 -8.36 40.11
N PHE A 138 -0.57 -8.03 40.74
CA PHE A 138 -1.58 -7.18 40.10
C PHE A 138 -1.12 -5.72 39.94
N ALA A 139 -0.36 -5.19 40.91
CA ALA A 139 0.20 -3.85 40.81
C ALA A 139 1.25 -3.76 39.69
N VAL A 140 2.08 -4.79 39.54
CA VAL A 140 3.03 -4.90 38.42
C VAL A 140 2.29 -4.90 37.08
N LEU A 141 1.23 -5.70 36.93
CA LEU A 141 0.43 -5.73 35.70
C LEU A 141 -0.16 -4.35 35.38
N LYS A 142 -0.73 -3.66 36.37
CA LYS A 142 -1.29 -2.32 36.18
C LYS A 142 -0.22 -1.32 35.74
N ARG A 143 0.97 -1.36 36.37
CA ARG A 143 2.12 -0.56 35.95
C ARG A 143 2.58 -0.91 34.54
N MET A 144 2.57 -2.17 34.11
CA MET A 144 2.91 -2.52 32.72
C MET A 144 1.90 -1.96 31.72
N VAL A 145 0.60 -2.06 32.06
CA VAL A 145 -0.49 -1.51 31.25
C VAL A 145 -0.34 0.00 31.10
N ASP A 146 -0.15 0.71 32.22
CA ASP A 146 0.05 2.17 32.26
C ASP A 146 1.41 2.59 31.64
N GLY A 147 2.42 1.71 31.71
CA GLY A 147 3.78 1.94 31.25
C GLY A 147 3.99 1.78 29.74
N GLY A 148 2.96 1.35 29.00
CA GLY A 148 2.99 1.41 27.54
C GLY A 148 2.48 0.19 26.78
N ILE A 149 1.95 -0.85 27.44
CA ILE A 149 1.37 -2.00 26.72
C ILE A 149 0.18 -1.58 25.84
N LEU A 150 -0.74 -0.78 26.38
CA LEU A 150 -1.91 -0.33 25.61
C LEU A 150 -1.50 0.54 24.42
N LEU A 151 -0.54 1.44 24.65
CA LEU A 151 0.03 2.27 23.60
C LEU A 151 0.69 1.41 22.51
N ALA A 152 1.48 0.40 22.89
CA ALA A 152 2.11 -0.54 21.97
C ALA A 152 1.10 -1.32 21.11
N LEU A 153 0.02 -1.81 21.72
CA LEU A 153 -1.03 -2.52 21.00
C LEU A 153 -1.77 -1.58 20.03
N SER A 154 -2.13 -0.39 20.48
CA SER A 154 -2.80 0.62 19.67
C SER A 154 -1.97 1.07 18.46
N THR A 155 -0.65 1.30 18.62
CA THR A 155 0.22 1.66 17.50
C THR A 155 0.35 0.54 16.46
N THR A 156 0.32 -0.72 16.90
CA THR A 156 0.31 -1.88 15.98
C THR A 156 -0.98 -1.92 15.17
N ILE A 157 -2.12 -1.77 15.84
CA ILE A 157 -3.44 -1.83 15.21
C ILE A 157 -3.58 -0.67 14.22
N PHE A 158 -3.17 0.53 14.63
CA PHE A 158 -3.21 1.71 13.76
C PHE A 158 -2.30 1.57 12.55
N GLY A 159 -1.03 1.16 12.74
CA GLY A 159 -0.09 0.91 11.65
C GLY A 159 -0.56 -0.21 10.71
N GLY A 160 -1.12 -1.28 11.26
CA GLY A 160 -1.69 -2.41 10.52
C GLY A 160 -2.87 -2.00 9.65
N ILE A 161 -3.95 -1.53 10.29
CA ILE A 161 -5.17 -1.13 9.59
C ILE A 161 -4.89 0.00 8.61
N GLY A 162 -4.17 1.04 9.04
CA GLY A 162 -3.82 2.18 8.19
C GLY A 162 -3.00 1.77 6.97
N GLY A 163 -1.99 0.91 7.15
CA GLY A 163 -1.20 0.38 6.04
C GLY A 163 -2.05 -0.41 5.03
N TYR A 164 -2.96 -1.27 5.48
CA TYR A 164 -3.88 -1.98 4.59
C TYR A 164 -4.83 -1.03 3.86
N LEU A 165 -5.40 -0.05 4.56
CA LEU A 165 -6.28 0.96 3.97
C LEU A 165 -5.54 1.77 2.89
N MET A 166 -4.28 2.14 3.12
CA MET A 166 -3.46 2.84 2.12
C MET A 166 -3.28 1.99 0.85
N ARG A 167 -3.02 0.67 0.98
CA ARG A 167 -2.94 -0.24 -0.19
C ARG A 167 -4.25 -0.32 -0.96
N VAL A 168 -5.36 -0.49 -0.24
CA VAL A 168 -6.69 -0.55 -0.85
C VAL A 168 -7.03 0.77 -1.54
N TYR A 169 -6.74 1.90 -0.90
CA TYR A 169 -6.97 3.22 -1.46
C TYR A 169 -6.16 3.45 -2.74
N LYS A 170 -4.86 3.11 -2.74
CA LYS A 170 -4.01 3.16 -3.95
C LYS A 170 -4.61 2.31 -5.07
N SER A 171 -4.97 1.07 -4.77
CA SER A 171 -5.55 0.13 -5.76
C SER A 171 -6.85 0.66 -6.37
N VAL A 172 -7.75 1.22 -5.54
CA VAL A 172 -9.02 1.78 -6.02
C VAL A 172 -8.81 3.09 -6.78
N ALA A 173 -7.93 3.97 -6.31
CA ALA A 173 -7.73 5.30 -6.88
C ALA A 173 -6.95 5.27 -8.20
N LEU A 174 -6.00 4.34 -8.34
CA LEU A 174 -5.03 4.35 -9.43
C LEU A 174 -4.95 3.04 -10.21
N GLY A 175 -5.59 1.96 -9.75
CA GLY A 175 -5.47 0.63 -10.37
C GLY A 175 -5.85 0.60 -11.85
N ALA A 176 -6.94 1.27 -12.23
CA ALA A 176 -7.36 1.33 -13.63
C ALA A 176 -6.40 2.16 -14.50
N ALA A 177 -5.90 3.29 -13.97
CA ALA A 177 -4.99 4.18 -14.68
C ALA A 177 -3.61 3.56 -14.87
N LEU A 178 -3.08 2.86 -13.84
CA LEU A 178 -1.82 2.13 -13.98
C LEU A 178 -1.95 0.96 -14.95
N GLN A 179 -3.03 0.19 -14.89
CA GLN A 179 -3.22 -0.93 -15.82
C GLN A 179 -3.25 -0.44 -17.28
N GLN A 180 -3.95 0.66 -17.55
CA GLN A 180 -3.99 1.27 -18.87
C GLN A 180 -2.61 1.81 -19.31
N ALA A 181 -1.84 2.42 -18.40
CA ALA A 181 -0.50 2.89 -18.69
C ALA A 181 0.47 1.72 -19.00
N TYR A 182 0.42 0.63 -18.23
CA TYR A 182 1.21 -0.58 -18.47
C TYR A 182 0.83 -1.26 -19.78
N ASP A 183 -0.46 -1.42 -20.07
CA ASP A 183 -0.93 -2.04 -21.31
C ASP A 183 -0.51 -1.22 -22.55
N THR A 184 -0.48 0.11 -22.42
CA THR A 184 0.00 1.02 -23.48
C THR A 184 1.50 0.86 -23.69
N ALA A 185 2.30 0.86 -22.61
CA ALA A 185 3.74 0.69 -22.70
C ALA A 185 4.15 -0.71 -23.23
N ALA A 186 3.46 -1.77 -22.81
CA ALA A 186 3.72 -3.13 -23.30
C ALA A 186 3.43 -3.27 -24.81
N ARG A 187 2.44 -2.54 -25.31
CA ARG A 187 2.16 -2.48 -26.76
C ARG A 187 3.25 -1.74 -27.52
N VAL A 188 3.78 -0.65 -26.98
CA VAL A 188 4.87 0.12 -27.60
C VAL A 188 6.14 -0.74 -27.69
N ASP A 189 6.51 -1.45 -26.61
CA ASP A 189 7.69 -2.33 -26.59
C ASP A 189 7.56 -3.49 -27.59
N THR A 190 6.37 -4.09 -27.65
CA THR A 190 6.06 -5.16 -28.63
C THR A 190 6.16 -4.65 -30.07
N SER A 191 5.70 -3.42 -30.36
CA SER A 191 5.83 -2.84 -31.70
C SER A 191 7.27 -2.50 -32.07
N SER A 192 8.05 -1.91 -31.16
CA SER A 192 9.46 -1.61 -31.44
C SER A 192 10.31 -2.87 -31.62
N MET A 193 9.99 -3.94 -30.88
CA MET A 193 10.63 -5.24 -31.04
C MET A 193 10.34 -5.84 -32.42
N LYS A 194 9.08 -5.74 -32.88
CA LYS A 194 8.67 -6.18 -34.22
C LYS A 194 9.36 -5.40 -35.33
N ASP A 195 9.40 -4.07 -35.24
CA ASP A 195 10.09 -3.23 -36.24
C ASP A 195 11.59 -3.54 -36.32
N THR A 196 12.22 -3.83 -35.17
CA THR A 196 13.64 -4.22 -35.11
C THR A 196 13.85 -5.60 -35.74
N LEU A 197 12.97 -6.56 -35.47
CA LEU A 197 13.01 -7.90 -36.06
C LEU A 197 12.78 -7.85 -37.57
N GLU A 198 11.81 -7.07 -38.04
CA GLU A 198 11.51 -6.89 -39.46
C GLU A 198 12.70 -6.26 -40.19
N ARG A 199 13.33 -5.24 -39.59
CA ARG A 199 14.57 -4.64 -40.14
C ARG A 199 15.72 -5.65 -40.22
N ILE A 200 15.87 -6.53 -39.23
CA ILE A 200 16.88 -7.59 -39.23
C ILE A 200 16.57 -8.63 -40.32
N GLU A 201 15.31 -9.03 -40.45
CA GLU A 201 14.85 -9.98 -41.46
C GLU A 201 15.00 -9.44 -42.88
N GLU A 202 14.69 -8.16 -43.13
CA GLU A 202 14.97 -7.48 -44.39
C GLU A 202 16.47 -7.49 -44.73
N HIS A 203 17.34 -7.22 -43.74
CA HIS A 203 18.79 -7.23 -43.95
C HIS A 203 19.31 -8.63 -44.30
N LEU A 204 18.85 -9.65 -43.58
CA LEU A 204 19.22 -11.05 -43.83
C LEU A 204 18.68 -11.57 -45.16
N SER A 205 17.47 -11.19 -45.54
CA SER A 205 16.85 -11.58 -46.82
C SER A 205 17.59 -10.95 -48.00
N ARG A 206 18.02 -9.69 -47.86
CA ARG A 206 18.79 -8.98 -48.87
C ARG A 206 20.21 -9.53 -49.06
N ASP A 207 20.81 -10.07 -48.00
CA ASP A 207 22.12 -10.74 -48.05
C ASP A 207 22.02 -12.15 -48.65
N ARG A 208 20.86 -12.81 -48.48
CA ARG A 208 20.58 -14.14 -49.06
C ARG A 208 20.24 -14.11 -50.56
N ASP A 209 19.63 -13.02 -51.05
CA ASP A 209 19.29 -12.81 -52.47
C ASP A 209 20.36 -11.99 -53.24
N GLY A 210 21.50 -11.71 -52.61
CA GLY A 210 22.67 -11.15 -53.29
C GLY A 210 23.14 -12.10 -54.41
N PRO A 211 23.44 -11.61 -55.62
CA PRO A 211 23.62 -12.47 -56.78
C PRO A 211 24.77 -13.44 -56.55
N ASP A 212 24.44 -14.72 -56.61
CA ASP A 212 25.34 -15.83 -56.85
C ASP A 212 26.16 -15.47 -58.11
N LYS A 213 27.35 -14.88 -57.92
CA LYS A 213 28.23 -14.54 -59.04
C LYS A 213 28.69 -15.88 -59.59
N PRO A 214 28.27 -16.30 -60.80
CA PRO A 214 28.84 -17.47 -61.42
C PRO A 214 30.29 -17.10 -61.71
N SER A 215 31.23 -17.85 -61.13
CA SER A 215 32.62 -17.85 -61.58
C SER A 215 32.62 -18.36 -63.03
N THR A 216 32.49 -17.43 -63.96
CA THR A 216 32.70 -17.65 -65.37
C THR A 216 34.17 -17.97 -65.51
N GLY A 217 34.48 -19.25 -65.67
CA GLY A 217 35.70 -19.64 -66.36
C GLY A 217 35.60 -19.14 -67.80
N ASP A 218 36.65 -18.46 -68.27
CA ASP A 218 37.25 -18.78 -69.56
C ASP A 218 38.61 -18.07 -69.75
N ASN A 219 39.57 -18.87 -70.20
CA ASN A 219 40.63 -18.60 -71.18
C ASN A 219 41.62 -17.43 -71.01
N ALA A 220 42.84 -17.78 -70.59
CA ALA A 220 44.06 -17.61 -71.38
C ALA A 220 45.16 -18.58 -70.89
#